data_AF-A0A950EPG3-F1
#
_entry.id   AF-A0A950EPG3-F1
#
_cell.length_a   1.000
_cell.length_b   1.000
_cell.length_c   1.000
_cell.angle_alpha   90.00
_cell.angle_beta   90.00
_cell.angle_gamma   90.00
#
_symmetry.space_group_name_H-M   'P 1'
#
loop_
_entity.id
_entity.type
_entity.pdbx_description
1 polymer ?
#
loop_
_entity_poly.entity_id
_entity_poly.type
_entity_poly.pdbx_seq_one_letter_code
_entity_poly.pdbx_strand_id
1 'polypeptide(L)' 'MIIVGTPDECMKKIQHYADIGVDQLLCYVQFGFLPHKSVMRTIELLGKEIIPELEKRGHETRATVTAK' A
#
# COMPACT_ATOMS: atom_id res chain seq x y z
N MET A 1 8.70 -9.90 -1.59
CA MET A 1 7.41 -10.47 -2.05
C MET A 1 6.65 -9.41 -2.82
N ILE A 2 5.92 -9.79 -3.87
CA ILE A 2 5.13 -8.88 -4.71
C ILE A 2 3.70 -8.79 -4.16
N ILE A 3 3.23 -7.57 -3.85
CA ILE A 3 1.84 -7.29 -3.46
C ILE A 3 1.12 -6.71 -4.68
N VAL A 4 0.39 -7.55 -5.39
CA VAL A 4 -0.40 -7.21 -6.59
C VAL A 4 -1.74 -7.93 -6.49
N GLY A 5 -2.80 -7.25 -6.89
CA GLY A 5 -4.18 -7.74 -6.85
C GLY A 5 -5.19 -6.61 -6.70
N THR A 6 -6.42 -6.96 -6.36
CA THR A 6 -7.43 -6.02 -5.88
C THR A 6 -7.04 -5.42 -4.52
N PRO A 7 -7.67 -4.31 -4.07
CA PRO A 7 -7.43 -3.78 -2.74
C PRO A 7 -7.58 -4.82 -1.63
N ASP A 8 -8.60 -5.68 -1.69
CA ASP A 8 -8.84 -6.74 -0.71
C ASP A 8 -7.74 -7.80 -0.69
N GLU A 9 -7.23 -8.19 -1.87
CA GLU A 9 -6.13 -9.15 -1.98
C GLU A 9 -4.81 -8.54 -1.47
N CYS A 10 -4.56 -7.28 -1.79
CA CYS A 10 -3.43 -6.54 -1.27
C CYS A 10 -3.50 -6.44 0.26
N MET A 11 -4.68 -6.15 0.81
CA MET A 11 -4.89 -6.04 2.26
C MET A 11 -4.60 -7.37 2.98
N LYS A 12 -5.06 -8.51 2.44
CA LYS A 12 -4.74 -9.83 3.00
C LYS A 12 -3.23 -10.08 3.06
N LYS A 13 -2.50 -9.70 2.01
CA LYS A 13 -1.03 -9.84 1.95
C LYS A 13 -0.36 -8.89 2.95
N ILE A 14 -0.83 -7.66 3.07
CA ILE A 14 -0.32 -6.68 4.03
C ILE A 14 -0.55 -7.16 5.47
N GLN A 15 -1.74 -7.68 5.78
CA GLN A 15 -2.05 -8.24 7.09
C GLN A 15 -1.10 -9.36 7.46
N HIS A 16 -0.81 -10.28 6.53
CA HIS A 16 0.16 -11.34 6.77
C HIS A 16 1.54 -10.81 7.18
N TYR A 17 1.97 -9.68 6.60
CA TYR A 17 3.22 -9.02 7.01
C TYR A 17 3.13 -8.39 8.40
N ALA A 18 2.02 -7.74 8.70
CA ALA A 18 1.78 -7.20 10.04
C ALA A 18 1.77 -8.30 11.11
N ASP A 19 1.16 -9.44 10.83
CA ASP A 19 1.05 -10.59 11.76
C ASP A 19 2.41 -11.19 12.12
N ILE A 20 3.40 -11.09 11.22
CA ILE A 20 4.79 -11.54 11.47
C ILE A 20 5.68 -10.42 12.05
N GLY A 21 5.11 -9.27 12.41
CA GLY A 21 5.80 -8.18 13.08
C GLY A 21 6.42 -7.12 12.16
N VAL A 22 6.06 -7.07 10.88
CA VAL A 22 6.47 -5.96 10.00
C VAL A 22 5.69 -4.70 10.36
N ASP A 23 6.40 -3.61 10.60
CA ASP A 23 5.86 -2.31 11.01
C ASP A 23 5.85 -1.27 9.87
N GLN A 24 6.69 -1.45 8.84
CA GLN A 24 6.77 -0.54 7.70
C GLN A 24 6.78 -1.25 6.35
N LEU A 25 6.02 -0.69 5.40
CA LEU A 25 5.99 -1.12 4.00
C LEU A 25 6.38 0.04 3.08
N LEU A 26 7.46 -0.14 2.32
CA LEU A 26 7.85 0.76 1.24
C LEU A 26 7.24 0.27 -0.08
N CYS A 27 6.25 1.00 -0.59
CA CYS A 27 5.52 0.63 -1.79
C CYS A 27 6.22 1.12 -3.07
N TYR A 28 6.99 0.25 -3.71
CA TYR A 28 7.53 0.52 -5.05
C TYR A 28 6.47 0.27 -6.13
N VAL A 29 5.78 1.33 -6.56
CA VAL A 29 4.63 1.25 -7.48
C VAL A 29 4.95 1.60 -8.94
N GLN A 30 6.05 2.30 -9.21
CA GLN A 30 6.50 2.62 -10.56
C GLN A 30 7.43 1.52 -11.09
N PHE A 31 6.85 0.35 -11.35
CA PHE A 31 7.61 -0.79 -11.85
C PHE A 31 7.76 -0.72 -13.38
N GLY A 32 9.00 -0.63 -13.88
CA GLY A 32 9.31 -0.63 -15.30
C GLY A 32 8.61 0.49 -16.08
N PHE A 33 7.95 0.14 -17.19
CA PHE A 33 7.29 1.09 -18.11
C PHE A 33 5.79 1.22 -17.86
N LEU A 34 5.34 1.04 -16.61
CA LEU A 34 3.92 1.23 -16.29
C LEU A 34 3.46 2.65 -16.65
N PRO A 35 2.31 2.81 -17.34
CA PRO A 35 1.78 4.11 -17.66
C PRO A 35 1.59 4.96 -16.39
N HIS A 36 1.94 6.24 -16.47
CA HIS A 36 1.83 7.16 -15.33
C HIS A 36 0.42 7.16 -14.71
N LYS A 37 -0.63 7.11 -15.55
CA LYS A 37 -2.03 7.04 -15.09
C LYS A 37 -2.29 5.81 -14.20
N SER A 38 -1.69 4.67 -14.52
CA SER A 38 -1.82 3.45 -13.73
C SER A 38 -1.12 3.59 -12.38
N VAL A 39 0.09 4.17 -12.37
CA VAL A 39 0.83 4.45 -11.13
C VAL A 39 0.04 5.39 -10.22
N MET A 40 -0.50 6.48 -10.77
CA MET A 40 -1.33 7.43 -10.03
C MET A 40 -2.61 6.78 -9.48
N ARG A 41 -3.24 5.88 -10.26
CA ARG A 41 -4.39 5.11 -9.79
C ARG A 41 -4.04 4.18 -8.62
N THR A 42 -2.87 3.54 -8.65
CA THR A 42 -2.40 2.72 -7.52
C THR A 42 -2.20 3.58 -6.27
N ILE A 43 -1.58 4.76 -6.40
CA ILE A 43 -1.41 5.68 -5.27
C ILE A 43 -2.77 6.12 -4.70
N GLU A 44 -3.74 6.42 -5.57
CA GLU A 44 -5.10 6.77 -5.16
C GLU A 44 -5.78 5.62 -4.39
N LEU A 45 -5.67 4.38 -4.88
CA LEU A 45 -6.24 3.20 -4.21
C LEU A 45 -5.58 2.94 -2.86
N LEU A 46 -4.26 3.11 -2.75
CA LEU A 46 -3.56 2.99 -1.47
C LEU A 46 -4.11 4.00 -0.45
N GLY A 47 -4.30 5.26 -0.87
CA GLY A 47 -4.82 6.33 -0.01
C GLY A 47 -6.31 6.19 0.35
N LYS A 48 -7.14 5.66 -0.54
CA LYS A 48 -8.60 5.58 -0.33
C LYS A 48 -9.07 4.26 0.28
N GLU A 49 -8.43 3.15 -0.06
CA GLU A 49 -8.90 1.81 0.31
C GLU A 49 -8.00 1.15 1.35
N ILE A 50 -6.68 1.24 1.20
CA ILE A 50 -5.74 0.45 2.02
C ILE A 50 -5.38 1.14 3.33
N ILE A 51 -4.88 2.39 3.28
CA ILE A 51 -4.43 3.11 4.48
C ILE A 51 -5.58 3.26 5.51
N PRO A 52 -6.81 3.64 5.11
CA PRO A 52 -7.92 3.71 6.07
C PRO A 52 -8.31 2.35 6.67
N GLU A 53 -8.16 1.26 5.91
CA GLU A 53 -8.45 -0.09 6.42
C GLU A 53 -7.39 -0.56 7.43
N LEU A 54 -6.12 -0.16 7.26
CA LEU A 54 -5.06 -0.38 8.25
C LEU A 54 -5.33 0.37 9.56
N GLU A 55 -5.76 1.64 9.47
CA GLU A 55 -6.13 2.45 10.64
C GLU A 55 -7.27 1.82 11.44
N LYS A 56 -8.33 1.36 10.75
CA LYS A 56 -9.47 0.66 11.40
C LYS A 56 -9.05 -0.60 12.15
N ARG A 57 -7.98 -1.26 11.71
CA ARG A 57 -7.43 -2.47 12.33
C ARG A 57 -6.45 -2.17 13.47
N GLY A 58 -6.20 -0.90 13.76
CA GLY A 58 -5.35 -0.46 14.88
C GLY A 58 -3.87 -0.37 14.54
N HIS A 59 -3.50 -0.41 13.25
CA HIS A 59 -2.12 -0.15 12.83
C HIS A 59 -1.85 1.36 12.81
N GLU A 60 -0.74 1.80 13.41
CA GLU A 60 -0.29 3.20 13.27
C GLU A 60 0.17 3.43 11.82
N THR A 61 -0.55 4.27 11.10
CA THR A 61 -0.22 4.65 9.73
C THR A 61 0.48 6.02 9.72
N ARG A 62 1.71 6.07 9.22
CA ARG A 62 2.42 7.32 8.90
C ARG A 62 2.69 7.40 7.41
N ALA A 63 1.85 8.14 6.70
CA ALA A 63 2.09 8.47 5.30
C ALA A 63 2.87 9.79 5.21
N THR A 64 4.16 9.72 4.86
CA THR A 64 4.99 10.91 4.60
C THR A 64 5.20 11.08 3.11
N VAL A 65 4.77 12.22 2.55
CA VAL A 65 5.06 12.59 1.16
C VAL A 65 6.23 13.56 1.14
N THR A 66 7.39 13.10 0.69
CA THR A 66 8.56 13.96 0.47
C THR A 66 8.50 14.49 -0.96
N ALA A 67 8.04 15.73 -1.13
CA ALA A 67 8.29 16.48 -2.36
C ALA A 67 9.76 16.92 -2.36
N LYS A 68 10.45 16.73 -3.49
CA LYS A 68 11.80 17.29 -3.70
C LYS A 68 11.69 18.73 -4.20
#